data_AF-A0A2P8FXM1-F1
#
_entry.id   AF-A0A2P8FXM1-F1
#
_cell.length_a   1.000
_cell.length_b   1.000
_cell.length_c   1.000
_cell.angle_alpha   90.00
_cell.angle_beta   90.00
_cell.angle_gamma   90.00
#
_symmetry.space_group_name_H-M   'P 1'
#
loop_
_entity.id
_entity.type
_entity.pdbx_description
1 polymer ?
#
loop_
_entity_poly.entity_id
_entity_poly.type
_entity_poly.pdbx_seq_one_letter_code
_entity_poly.pdbx_strand_id
1 'polypeptide(L)'
;MRYLCGLILLIFLSKDIRAQVNLGCKCHYSSSFDIKSYKSTLDSIVGNVRKDKKDVIQVIGSRGFAAAMLTVIVTRNNLHKAYCYNFRTKKYRIVTDKRTNTWLKCLVQDSSFIYTAKADPLGMPSHDYSYFVSFNYPSVELKEICNSVFLNNMERPFSTCLKSYITFFEEATK
;
A
#
# COMPACT_ATOMS: atom_id res chain seq x y z
N MET A 1 -0.29 14.22 -43.88
CA MET A 1 -0.71 12.88 -43.42
C MET A 1 0.42 12.01 -42.86
N ARG A 2 1.67 12.07 -43.37
CA ARG A 2 2.80 11.26 -42.83
C ARG A 2 3.12 11.49 -41.35
N TYR A 3 3.02 12.74 -40.88
CA TYR A 3 3.27 13.09 -39.47
C TYR A 3 2.16 12.63 -38.49
N LEU A 4 0.94 12.42 -38.99
CA LEU A 4 -0.19 11.97 -38.16
C LEU A 4 -0.05 10.48 -37.79
N CYS A 5 0.43 9.66 -38.73
CA CYS A 5 0.71 8.24 -38.47
C CYS A 5 1.86 8.08 -37.47
N GLY A 6 2.90 8.91 -37.54
CA GLY A 6 4.00 8.93 -36.57
C GLY A 6 3.54 9.31 -35.16
N LEU A 7 2.62 10.27 -35.04
CA LEU A 7 2.04 10.67 -33.76
C LEU A 7 1.16 9.57 -33.15
N ILE A 8 0.37 8.88 -33.97
CA ILE A 8 -0.42 7.72 -33.53
C ILE A 8 0.50 6.59 -33.07
N LEU A 9 1.60 6.32 -33.78
CA LEU A 9 2.61 5.33 -33.37
C LEU A 9 3.30 5.72 -32.05
N LEU A 10 3.61 7.00 -31.84
CA LEU A 10 4.13 7.51 -30.57
C LEU A 10 3.10 7.43 -29.43
N ILE A 11 1.80 7.59 -29.71
CA ILE A 11 0.72 7.38 -28.73
C ILE A 11 0.55 5.89 -28.40
N PHE A 12 0.80 4.99 -29.35
CA PHE A 12 0.82 3.54 -29.10
C PHE A 12 2.10 3.07 -28.41
N LEU A 13 3.24 3.72 -28.65
CA LEU A 13 4.52 3.45 -27.97
C LEU A 13 4.56 4.09 -26.56
N SER A 14 3.85 5.18 -26.32
CA SER A 14 3.65 5.75 -24.98
C SER A 14 2.60 5.01 -24.15
N LYS A 15 1.98 3.96 -24.71
CA LYS A 15 1.26 2.93 -23.92
C LYS A 15 2.25 1.97 -23.26
N ASP A 16 3.15 2.52 -22.46
CA ASP A 16 3.73 1.84 -21.30
C ASP A 16 2.68 1.64 -20.17
N ILE A 17 1.40 1.83 -20.50
CA ILE A 17 0.24 1.30 -19.75
C ILE A 17 0.31 -0.24 -19.64
N ARG A 18 1.12 -0.91 -20.48
CA ARG A 18 1.42 -2.36 -20.34
C ARG A 18 2.31 -2.72 -19.15
N ALA A 19 2.84 -1.75 -18.40
CA ALA A 19 3.47 -2.04 -17.10
C ALA A 19 2.46 -2.58 -16.05
N GLN A 20 1.15 -2.57 -16.34
CA GLN A 20 0.14 -3.23 -15.50
C GLN A 20 -0.05 -4.73 -15.78
N VAL A 21 0.57 -5.33 -16.81
CA VAL A 21 0.24 -6.71 -17.24
C VAL A 21 1.34 -7.74 -16.97
N ASN A 22 2.55 -7.36 -16.56
CA ASN A 22 3.58 -8.35 -16.25
C ASN A 22 3.60 -8.74 -14.77
N LEU A 23 3.07 -9.94 -14.53
CA LEU A 23 3.34 -10.80 -13.37
C LEU A 23 3.27 -10.06 -12.04
N GLY A 24 2.05 -9.75 -11.61
CA GLY A 24 1.81 -9.48 -10.19
C GLY A 24 2.45 -10.61 -9.39
N CYS A 25 3.39 -10.29 -8.51
CA CYS A 25 3.98 -11.27 -7.63
C CYS A 25 2.82 -11.93 -6.88
N LYS A 26 2.52 -13.20 -7.20
CA LYS A 26 1.68 -14.02 -6.33
C LYS A 26 2.55 -14.33 -5.13
N CYS A 27 2.35 -13.50 -4.13
CA CYS A 27 2.72 -13.71 -2.75
C CYS A 27 2.20 -15.10 -2.30
N HIS A 28 2.95 -16.17 -2.60
CA HIS A 28 2.60 -17.54 -2.19
C HIS A 28 2.84 -17.67 -0.70
N TYR A 29 1.87 -17.22 0.08
CA TYR A 29 1.93 -17.23 1.54
C TYR A 29 0.75 -18.02 2.08
N SER A 30 1.03 -19.00 2.94
CA SER A 30 0.04 -19.83 3.63
C SER A 30 -0.61 -19.10 4.81
N SER A 31 -1.04 -17.86 4.60
CA SER A 31 -1.65 -17.05 5.66
C SER A 31 -3.17 -17.14 5.60
N SER A 32 -3.81 -17.37 6.75
CA SER A 32 -5.24 -17.25 6.95
C SER A 32 -5.77 -15.81 6.82
N PHE A 33 -4.89 -14.82 6.61
CA PHE A 33 -5.23 -13.41 6.45
C PHE A 33 -5.11 -12.95 4.98
N ASP A 34 -6.15 -13.24 4.20
CA ASP A 34 -6.37 -12.69 2.85
C ASP A 34 -7.08 -11.33 2.95
N ILE A 35 -6.58 -10.31 2.25
CA ILE A 35 -7.21 -8.98 2.22
C ILE A 35 -8.66 -9.02 1.72
N LYS A 36 -9.01 -9.98 0.85
CA LYS A 36 -10.39 -10.18 0.41
C LYS A 36 -11.31 -10.45 1.59
N SER A 37 -10.84 -11.23 2.57
CA SER A 37 -11.58 -11.54 3.81
C SER A 37 -11.82 -10.31 4.69
N TYR A 38 -11.00 -9.27 4.56
CA TYR A 38 -11.08 -8.03 5.35
C TYR A 38 -11.61 -6.83 4.59
N LYS A 39 -11.94 -6.98 3.30
CA LYS A 39 -12.43 -5.90 2.44
C LYS A 39 -13.67 -5.22 3.01
N SER A 40 -14.65 -5.99 3.49
CA SER A 40 -15.86 -5.44 4.11
C SER A 40 -15.57 -4.60 5.36
N THR A 41 -14.58 -5.01 6.16
CA THR A 41 -14.14 -4.28 7.35
C THR A 41 -13.46 -2.97 6.95
N LEU A 42 -12.58 -3.01 5.95
CA LEU A 42 -11.98 -1.81 5.39
C LEU A 42 -13.04 -0.84 4.84
N ASP A 43 -13.99 -1.34 4.04
CA ASP A 43 -15.07 -0.53 3.48
C ASP A 43 -15.89 0.15 4.58
N SER A 44 -16.21 -0.58 5.65
CA SER A 44 -16.89 -0.04 6.83
C SER A 44 -16.07 1.06 7.52
N ILE A 45 -14.77 0.82 7.76
CA ILE A 45 -13.89 1.83 8.37
C ILE A 45 -13.83 3.08 7.50
N VAL A 46 -13.61 2.93 6.19
CA VAL A 46 -13.54 4.04 5.23
C VAL A 46 -14.86 4.81 5.22
N GLY A 47 -16.00 4.12 5.18
CA GLY A 47 -17.33 4.74 5.25
C GLY A 47 -17.54 5.56 6.53
N ASN A 48 -17.00 5.10 7.66
CA ASN A 48 -17.11 5.80 8.95
C ASN A 48 -16.18 7.01 9.07
N VAL A 49 -14.98 6.96 8.48
CA VAL A 49 -13.98 8.04 8.63
C VAL A 49 -14.08 9.10 7.53
N ARG A 50 -14.56 8.74 6.34
CA ARG A 50 -14.78 9.66 5.23
C ARG A 50 -16.01 10.51 5.51
N LYS A 51 -15.84 11.84 5.54
CA LYS A 51 -16.98 12.77 5.70
C LYS A 51 -17.34 13.49 4.42
N ASP A 52 -16.40 13.60 3.48
CA ASP A 52 -16.60 14.24 2.18
C ASP A 52 -16.14 13.33 1.04
N LYS A 53 -16.83 13.40 -0.11
CA LYS A 53 -16.41 12.74 -1.34
C LYS A 53 -15.06 13.28 -1.86
N LYS A 54 -14.67 14.50 -1.51
CA LYS A 54 -13.38 15.12 -1.84
C LYS A 54 -12.23 14.67 -0.95
N ASP A 55 -12.51 13.99 0.17
CA ASP A 55 -11.45 13.44 1.01
C ASP A 55 -10.61 12.45 0.21
N VAL A 56 -9.27 12.59 0.28
CA VAL A 56 -8.35 11.60 -0.27
C VAL A 56 -8.08 10.54 0.79
N ILE A 57 -8.33 9.29 0.44
CA ILE A 57 -8.20 8.15 1.35
C ILE A 57 -7.04 7.28 0.89
N GLN A 58 -6.01 7.19 1.73
CA GLN A 58 -4.89 6.29 1.51
C GLN A 58 -4.99 5.14 2.51
N VAL A 59 -4.61 3.95 2.07
CA VAL A 59 -4.66 2.75 2.90
C VAL A 59 -3.30 2.10 2.87
N ILE A 60 -2.77 1.78 4.04
CA ILE A 60 -1.60 0.93 4.23
C ILE A 60 -2.05 -0.24 5.08
N GLY A 61 -1.71 -1.45 4.68
CA GLY A 61 -1.86 -2.64 5.49
C GLY A 61 -0.53 -3.35 5.60
N SER A 62 -0.31 -4.00 6.73
CA SER A 62 0.79 -4.94 6.89
C SER A 62 0.28 -6.23 7.50
N ARG A 63 0.93 -7.30 7.08
CA ARG A 63 0.90 -8.63 7.63
C ARG A 63 2.33 -8.95 8.05
N GLY A 64 2.49 -9.40 9.28
CA GLY A 64 3.78 -9.73 9.87
C GLY A 64 3.53 -10.61 11.08
N PHE A 65 4.08 -11.83 11.08
CA PHE A 65 3.87 -12.79 12.18
C PHE A 65 2.38 -13.00 12.51
N ALA A 66 2.01 -12.87 13.79
CA ALA A 66 0.65 -13.00 14.30
C ALA A 66 -0.13 -11.66 14.32
N ALA A 67 0.32 -10.65 13.57
CA ALA A 67 -0.30 -9.34 13.46
C ALA A 67 -0.86 -9.10 12.05
N ALA A 68 -2.10 -8.63 11.98
CA ALA A 68 -2.78 -8.19 10.78
C ALA A 68 -3.37 -6.81 11.04
N MET A 69 -2.83 -5.80 10.36
CA MET A 69 -3.09 -4.40 10.66
C MET A 69 -3.41 -3.62 9.40
N LEU A 70 -4.23 -2.59 9.57
CA LEU A 70 -4.56 -1.66 8.52
C LEU A 70 -4.65 -0.24 9.06
N THR A 71 -4.10 0.71 8.31
CA THR A 71 -4.17 2.13 8.58
C THR A 71 -4.86 2.83 7.43
N VAL A 72 -5.97 3.49 7.73
CA VAL A 72 -6.64 4.40 6.82
C VAL A 72 -6.16 5.81 7.13
N ILE A 73 -5.56 6.48 6.15
CA ILE A 73 -5.14 7.87 6.26
C ILE A 73 -6.13 8.72 5.47
N VAL A 74 -6.79 9.63 6.15
CA VAL A 74 -7.72 10.58 5.55
C VAL A 74 -7.02 11.93 5.43
N THR A 75 -6.95 12.44 4.22
CA THR A 75 -6.45 13.78 3.93
C THR A 75 -7.62 14.70 3.60
N ARG A 76 -7.81 15.73 4.42
CA ARG A 76 -8.84 16.77 4.26
C ARG A 76 -8.21 18.13 4.49
N ASN A 77 -8.33 19.05 3.54
CA ASN A 77 -7.80 20.42 3.67
C ASN A 77 -6.32 20.45 4.12
N ASN A 78 -5.48 19.57 3.56
CA ASN A 78 -4.08 19.37 3.94
C ASN A 78 -3.83 18.89 5.39
N LEU A 79 -4.88 18.51 6.11
CA LEU A 79 -4.78 17.86 7.41
C LEU A 79 -4.86 16.34 7.21
N HIS A 80 -3.96 15.63 7.87
CA HIS A 80 -3.83 14.19 7.78
C HIS A 80 -4.23 13.54 9.10
N LYS A 81 -5.09 12.53 9.03
CA LYS A 81 -5.48 11.74 10.19
C LYS A 81 -5.38 10.26 9.87
N ALA A 82 -4.57 9.54 10.64
CA ALA A 82 -4.39 8.11 10.49
C ALA A 82 -5.27 7.34 11.48
N TYR A 83 -5.90 6.30 10.97
CA TYR A 83 -6.83 5.44 11.67
C TYR A 83 -6.32 4.01 11.59
N CYS A 84 -5.63 3.59 12.64
CA CYS A 84 -4.99 2.29 12.72
C CYS A 84 -5.96 1.27 13.34
N TYR A 85 -6.16 0.16 12.65
CA TYR A 85 -7.04 -0.92 13.03
C TYR A 85 -6.28 -2.24 13.07
N ASN A 86 -6.45 -2.97 14.15
CA ASN A 86 -5.89 -4.31 14.33
C ASN A 86 -6.98 -5.35 14.03
N PHE A 87 -6.83 -6.11 12.95
CA PHE A 87 -7.81 -7.12 12.56
C PHE A 87 -7.93 -8.27 13.57
N ARG A 88 -6.85 -8.57 14.30
CA ARG A 88 -6.83 -9.65 15.28
C ARG A 88 -7.50 -9.25 16.59
N THR A 89 -7.13 -8.10 17.15
CA THR A 89 -7.72 -7.63 18.43
C THR A 89 -8.99 -6.82 18.23
N LYS A 90 -9.32 -6.46 16.98
CA LYS A 90 -10.41 -5.55 16.61
C LYS A 90 -10.31 -4.17 17.28
N LYS A 91 -9.13 -3.81 17.78
CA LYS A 91 -8.87 -2.53 18.44
C LYS A 91 -8.55 -1.45 17.41
N TYR A 92 -8.91 -0.23 17.75
CA TYR A 92 -8.76 0.95 16.92
C TYR A 92 -7.94 2.03 17.65
N ARG A 93 -7.03 2.69 16.93
CA ARG A 93 -6.22 3.79 17.44
C ARG A 93 -6.12 4.90 16.41
N ILE A 94 -6.32 6.13 16.86
CA ILE A 94 -6.13 7.33 16.04
C ILE A 94 -4.71 7.84 16.25
N VAL A 95 -4.01 8.14 15.15
CA VAL A 95 -2.67 8.73 15.15
C VAL A 95 -2.70 10.03 14.35
N THR A 96 -2.17 11.10 14.92
CA THR A 96 -2.07 12.43 14.29
C THR A 96 -0.68 13.05 14.44
N ASP A 97 0.30 12.25 14.87
CA ASP A 97 1.68 12.73 15.05
C ASP A 97 2.48 12.73 13.74
N LYS A 98 3.74 13.16 13.83
CA LYS A 98 4.68 13.26 12.70
C LYS A 98 4.83 11.96 11.89
N ARG A 99 4.55 10.78 12.48
CA ARG A 99 4.62 9.49 11.78
C ARG A 99 3.64 9.43 10.60
N THR A 100 2.45 10.03 10.75
CA THR A 100 1.45 10.07 9.66
C THR A 100 2.01 10.77 8.43
N ASN A 101 2.68 11.91 8.63
CA ASN A 101 3.30 12.66 7.54
C ASN A 101 4.47 11.89 6.91
N THR A 102 5.28 11.21 7.72
CA THR A 102 6.35 10.33 7.22
C THR A 102 5.78 9.22 6.35
N TRP A 103 4.73 8.54 6.81
CA TRP A 103 4.11 7.46 6.05
C TRP A 103 3.55 7.96 4.71
N LEU A 104 2.82 9.07 4.73
CA LEU A 104 2.29 9.69 3.54
C LEU A 104 3.36 10.11 2.54
N LYS A 105 4.41 10.78 3.02
CA LYS A 105 5.49 11.26 2.16
C LYS A 105 6.16 10.09 1.45
N CYS A 106 6.53 9.04 2.18
CA CYS A 106 7.23 7.90 1.62
C CYS A 106 6.34 7.03 0.71
N LEU A 107 5.06 6.89 1.03
CA LEU A 107 4.06 6.24 0.18
C LEU A 107 3.98 6.93 -1.19
N VAL A 108 3.81 8.26 -1.19
CA VAL A 108 3.58 9.02 -2.43
C VAL A 108 4.88 9.16 -3.23
N GLN A 109 5.99 9.48 -2.56
CA GLN A 109 7.27 9.81 -3.17
C GLN A 109 7.86 8.67 -4.00
N ASP A 110 7.58 7.41 -3.62
CA ASP A 110 8.10 6.23 -4.33
C ASP A 110 6.94 5.30 -4.72
N SER A 111 5.77 5.87 -4.98
CA SER A 111 4.56 5.13 -5.37
C SER A 111 4.74 4.36 -6.67
N SER A 112 5.53 4.89 -7.61
CA SER A 112 5.87 4.23 -8.88
C SER A 112 6.72 2.96 -8.67
N PHE A 113 7.59 2.94 -7.67
CA PHE A 113 8.43 1.77 -7.35
C PHE A 113 7.58 0.53 -7.10
N ILE A 114 6.44 0.66 -6.45
CA ILE A 114 5.52 -0.46 -6.19
C ILE A 114 5.04 -1.11 -7.49
N TYR A 115 4.94 -0.35 -8.57
CA TYR A 115 4.48 -0.81 -9.87
C TYR A 115 5.60 -1.32 -10.77
N THR A 116 6.84 -0.92 -10.52
CA THR A 116 7.99 -1.26 -11.38
C THR A 116 8.98 -2.22 -10.73
N ALA A 117 8.92 -2.39 -9.40
CA ALA A 117 9.87 -3.19 -8.66
C ALA A 117 9.65 -4.68 -8.95
N LYS A 118 10.75 -5.34 -9.34
CA LYS A 118 10.79 -6.80 -9.47
C LYS A 118 11.14 -7.39 -8.11
N ALA A 119 10.48 -8.50 -7.77
CA ALA A 119 10.87 -9.28 -6.61
C ALA A 119 12.34 -9.72 -6.75
N ASP A 120 13.08 -9.66 -5.65
CA ASP A 120 14.40 -10.28 -5.58
C ASP A 120 14.24 -11.81 -5.69
N PRO A 121 14.80 -12.45 -6.74
CA PRO A 121 14.70 -13.89 -6.93
C PRO A 121 15.58 -14.68 -5.95
N LEU A 122 16.59 -14.05 -5.35
CA LEU A 122 17.54 -14.68 -4.42
C LEU A 122 17.21 -14.36 -2.95
N GLY A 123 16.55 -13.23 -2.71
CA GLY A 123 16.02 -12.87 -1.41
C GLY A 123 14.91 -13.82 -1.01
N MET A 124 15.17 -14.73 -0.05
CA MET A 124 14.15 -15.61 0.51
C MET A 124 12.97 -14.77 1.02
N PRO A 125 11.80 -14.80 0.36
CA PRO A 125 10.67 -14.04 0.82
C PRO A 125 10.22 -14.65 2.14
N SER A 126 10.34 -13.91 3.24
CA SER A 126 9.69 -14.35 4.47
C SER A 126 8.20 -14.56 4.21
N HIS A 127 7.70 -15.74 4.58
CA HIS A 127 6.29 -16.10 4.41
C HIS A 127 5.37 -15.29 5.33
N ASP A 128 5.95 -14.69 6.37
CA ASP A 128 5.22 -14.02 7.43
C ASP A 128 4.89 -12.56 7.07
N TYR A 129 5.56 -11.97 6.08
CA TYR A 129 5.41 -10.57 5.72
C TYR A 129 4.72 -10.35 4.38
N SER A 130 3.63 -9.60 4.38
CA SER A 130 3.01 -9.02 3.18
C SER A 130 2.47 -7.64 3.48
N TYR A 131 2.37 -6.80 2.47
CA TYR A 131 1.90 -5.43 2.63
C TYR A 131 0.82 -5.13 1.61
N PHE A 132 -0.10 -4.24 1.97
CA PHE A 132 -1.18 -3.80 1.10
C PHE A 132 -1.16 -2.29 1.03
N VAL A 133 -1.34 -1.73 -0.16
CA VAL A 133 -1.43 -0.27 -0.30
C VAL A 133 -2.53 0.12 -1.26
N SER A 134 -3.17 1.25 -0.99
CA SER A 134 -3.94 2.01 -1.97
C SER A 134 -3.68 3.49 -1.75
N PHE A 135 -3.43 4.21 -2.83
CA PHE A 135 -3.18 5.65 -2.77
C PHE A 135 -4.46 6.50 -2.84
N ASN A 136 -5.59 5.90 -3.23
CA ASN A 136 -6.85 6.59 -3.37
C ASN A 136 -8.04 5.62 -3.30
N TYR A 137 -8.28 5.03 -2.14
CA TYR A 137 -9.33 4.05 -1.93
C TYR A 137 -10.73 4.70 -1.88
N PRO A 138 -11.79 4.09 -2.44
CA PRO A 138 -11.83 2.83 -3.19
C PRO A 138 -11.55 2.98 -4.69
N SER A 139 -11.29 4.19 -5.20
CA SER A 139 -11.08 4.45 -6.63
C SER A 139 -9.86 3.71 -7.21
N VAL A 140 -8.86 3.44 -6.37
CA VAL A 140 -7.71 2.60 -6.66
C VAL A 140 -7.76 1.40 -5.72
N GLU A 141 -7.78 0.19 -6.29
CA GLU A 141 -7.82 -1.05 -5.51
C GLU A 141 -6.56 -1.24 -4.66
N LEU A 142 -6.67 -2.06 -3.62
CA LEU A 142 -5.52 -2.46 -2.84
C LEU A 142 -4.59 -3.32 -3.67
N LYS A 143 -3.33 -2.94 -3.70
CA LYS A 143 -2.26 -3.74 -4.29
C LYS A 143 -1.48 -4.44 -3.19
N GLU A 144 -1.36 -5.76 -3.31
CA GLU A 144 -0.46 -6.55 -2.48
C GLU A 144 1.00 -6.36 -2.93
N ILE A 145 1.90 -6.25 -1.96
CA ILE A 145 3.34 -6.11 -2.15
C ILE A 145 4.03 -7.20 -1.34
N CYS A 146 4.76 -8.08 -2.03
CA CYS A 146 5.47 -9.19 -1.40
C CYS A 146 6.74 -8.71 -0.69
N ASN A 147 7.15 -9.43 0.36
CA ASN A 147 8.34 -9.07 1.12
C ASN A 147 9.62 -8.99 0.24
N SER A 148 9.73 -9.87 -0.75
CA SER A 148 10.87 -9.90 -1.69
C SER A 148 11.01 -8.66 -2.56
N VAL A 149 9.95 -7.86 -2.72
CA VAL A 149 10.03 -6.56 -3.41
C VAL A 149 10.81 -5.55 -2.56
N PHE A 150 10.74 -5.64 -1.23
CA PHE A 150 11.48 -4.78 -0.30
C PHE A 150 12.95 -5.17 -0.16
N LEU A 151 13.21 -6.48 -0.15
CA LEU A 151 14.57 -7.01 0.01
C LEU A 151 15.53 -6.53 -1.08
N ASN A 152 14.99 -6.19 -2.25
CA ASN A 152 15.76 -5.65 -3.37
C ASN A 152 16.44 -4.30 -3.02
N ASN A 153 15.82 -3.45 -2.19
CA ASN A 153 16.47 -2.24 -1.70
C ASN A 153 15.78 -1.71 -0.42
N MET A 154 16.39 -2.01 0.74
CA MET A 154 15.87 -1.61 2.05
C MET A 154 16.01 -0.11 2.35
N GLU A 155 16.93 0.60 1.69
CA GLU A 155 17.21 2.01 1.93
C GLU A 155 16.26 2.95 1.18
N ARG A 156 15.47 2.43 0.23
CA ARG A 156 14.48 3.25 -0.47
C ARG A 156 13.46 3.85 0.50
N PRO A 157 12.94 5.05 0.20
CA PRO A 157 11.93 5.69 1.02
C PRO A 157 10.71 4.80 1.30
N PHE A 158 10.26 4.04 0.30
CA PHE A 158 9.13 3.12 0.44
C PHE A 158 9.40 2.00 1.45
N SER A 159 10.54 1.30 1.29
CA SER A 159 10.97 0.21 2.17
C SER A 159 11.19 0.69 3.60
N THR A 160 11.86 1.83 3.77
CA THR A 160 12.11 2.45 5.08
C THR A 160 10.80 2.78 5.80
N CYS A 161 9.81 3.30 5.06
CA CYS A 161 8.50 3.62 5.61
C CYS A 161 7.74 2.39 6.07
N LEU A 162 7.72 1.32 5.27
CA LEU A 162 7.01 0.11 5.67
C LEU A 162 7.69 -0.60 6.84
N LYS A 163 9.01 -0.51 6.96
CA LYS A 163 9.73 -0.93 8.16
C LYS A 163 9.30 -0.12 9.40
N SER A 164 9.28 1.22 9.30
CA SER A 164 8.79 2.09 10.38
C SER A 164 7.32 1.82 10.74
N TYR A 165 6.50 1.54 9.72
CA TYR A 165 5.10 1.12 9.87
C TYR A 165 5.02 -0.17 10.68
N ILE A 166 5.79 -1.22 10.34
CA ILE A 166 5.84 -2.48 11.12
C ILE A 166 6.28 -2.24 12.55
N THR A 167 7.38 -1.52 12.78
CA THR A 167 7.90 -1.27 14.14
C THR A 167 6.84 -0.61 15.02
N PHE A 168 6.10 0.36 14.48
CA PHE A 168 4.97 0.98 15.18
C PHE A 168 3.90 -0.04 15.60
N PHE A 169 3.61 -1.05 14.77
CA PHE A 169 2.62 -2.08 15.14
C PHE A 169 3.15 -3.07 16.14
N GLU A 170 4.39 -3.52 16.02
CA GLU A 170 5.00 -4.40 17.00
C GLU A 170 4.92 -3.78 18.39
N GLU A 171 5.24 -2.49 18.51
CA GLU A 171 5.06 -1.70 19.74
C GLU A 171 3.60 -1.60 20.18
N ALA A 172 2.66 -1.45 19.26
CA ALA A 172 1.23 -1.32 19.58
C ALA A 172 0.54 -2.66 19.92
N THR A 173 1.17 -3.80 19.63
CA THR A 173 0.65 -5.15 19.92
C THR A 173 1.21 -5.78 21.19
N LYS A 174 2.30 -5.24 21.72
CA LYS A 174 2.81 -5.55 23.07
C LYS A 174 1.91 -4.90 24.11
#